data_AF-A0A434ES20-F1
#
_entry.id   AF-A0A434ES20-F1
#
_cell.length_a   1.000
_cell.length_b   1.000
_cell.length_c   1.000
_cell.angle_alpha   90.00
_cell.angle_beta   90.00
_cell.angle_gamma   90.00
#
_symmetry.space_group_name_H-M   'P 1'
#
loop_
_entity.id
_entity.type
_entity.pdbx_description
1 polymer ?
#
loop_
_entity_poly.entity_id
_entity_poly.type
_entity_poly.pdbx_seq_one_letter_code
_entity_poly.pdbx_strand_id
1 'polypeptide(L)'
;MVHPTVTGEAERLRQRRFIGVMLAAPFLAAGAAVTLVTSSLGAAVTMAAIFAAFGLCWFAALLVAATGHMALAGRMAVMLGGLALAGAVAAAGGLASPAALLAIALPVETLWVSGSRRAALAGALAALAAIALQPFVGQFLPLGEIAAWHWLLPLAWALTLLPRAAAFANPAGSQLTEPGG
;
A
#
# COMPACT_ATOMS: atom_id res chain seq x y z
N MET A 1 -17.09 5.37 5.49
CA MET A 1 -17.48 5.58 6.91
C MET A 1 -16.38 6.38 7.59
N VAL A 2 -16.72 7.45 8.30
CA VAL A 2 -15.78 8.37 8.97
C VAL A 2 -16.26 8.51 10.40
N HIS A 3 -15.34 8.45 11.37
CA HIS A 3 -15.71 8.51 12.77
C HIS A 3 -16.41 9.86 13.09
N PRO A 4 -17.53 9.87 13.83
CA PRO A 4 -18.35 11.08 14.04
C PRO A 4 -17.63 12.19 14.82
N THR A 5 -16.57 11.89 15.56
CA THR A 5 -15.79 12.88 16.32
C THR A 5 -14.74 13.64 15.49
N VAL A 6 -14.50 13.24 14.23
CA VAL A 6 -13.58 13.97 13.33
C VAL A 6 -14.35 15.11 12.69
N THR A 7 -14.22 16.30 13.27
CA THR A 7 -14.91 17.54 12.87
C THR A 7 -14.22 18.26 11.72
N GLY A 8 -12.91 18.09 11.55
CA GLY A 8 -12.14 18.72 10.48
C GLY A 8 -12.30 18.00 9.14
N GLU A 9 -12.81 18.70 8.13
CA GLU A 9 -13.04 18.15 6.77
C GLU A 9 -11.76 17.56 6.15
N ALA A 10 -10.61 18.19 6.36
CA ALA A 10 -9.31 17.69 5.93
C ALA A 10 -8.94 16.34 6.57
N GLU A 11 -9.24 16.14 7.85
CA GLU A 11 -8.94 14.89 8.55
C GLU A 11 -9.94 13.79 8.17
N ARG A 12 -11.22 14.13 7.92
CA ARG A 12 -12.20 13.21 7.35
C ARG A 12 -11.78 12.70 5.97
N LEU A 13 -11.24 13.58 5.11
CA LEU A 13 -10.74 13.21 3.79
C LEU A 13 -9.52 12.28 3.88
N ARG A 14 -8.56 12.56 4.76
CA ARG A 14 -7.39 11.70 4.98
C ARG A 14 -7.81 10.31 5.50
N GLN A 15 -8.78 10.25 6.42
CA GLN A 15 -9.31 8.98 6.93
C GLN A 15 -9.99 8.15 5.83
N ARG A 16 -10.79 8.78 4.95
CA ARG A 16 -11.42 8.09 3.81
C ARG A 16 -10.37 7.53 2.85
N ARG A 17 -9.33 8.31 2.53
CA ARG A 17 -8.22 7.88 1.66
C ARG A 17 -7.46 6.71 2.27
N PHE A 18 -7.13 6.78 3.56
CA PHE A 18 -6.47 5.69 4.27
C PHE A 18 -7.29 4.39 4.22
N ILE A 19 -8.58 4.47 4.56
CA ILE A 19 -9.48 3.30 4.54
C ILE A 19 -9.57 2.73 3.11
N GLY A 20 -9.72 3.59 2.10
CA GLY A 20 -9.75 3.16 0.69
C GLY A 20 -8.47 2.43 0.26
N VAL A 21 -7.30 2.96 0.65
CA VAL A 21 -6.00 2.31 0.36
C VAL A 21 -5.89 0.97 1.08
N MET A 22 -6.26 0.89 2.37
CA MET A 22 -6.24 -0.36 3.13
C MET A 22 -7.26 -1.39 2.60
N LEU A 23 -8.37 -0.97 2.01
CA LEU A 23 -9.30 -1.92 1.37
C LEU A 23 -8.77 -2.45 0.03
N ALA A 24 -8.03 -1.64 -0.73
CA ALA A 24 -7.51 -2.00 -2.05
C ALA A 24 -6.15 -2.72 -2.01
N ALA A 25 -5.27 -2.34 -1.08
CA ALA A 25 -3.93 -2.90 -0.90
C ALA A 25 -3.86 -4.44 -0.86
N PRO A 26 -4.76 -5.17 -0.15
CA PRO A 26 -4.64 -6.63 -0.06
C PRO A 26 -4.86 -7.33 -1.40
N PHE A 27 -5.56 -6.74 -2.36
CA PHE A 27 -5.73 -7.32 -3.70
C PHE A 27 -4.42 -7.29 -4.50
N LEU A 28 -3.69 -6.17 -4.45
CA LEU A 28 -2.36 -6.08 -5.05
C LEU A 28 -1.38 -7.01 -4.34
N ALA A 29 -1.42 -7.06 -3.01
CA ALA A 29 -0.57 -7.95 -2.22
C ALA A 29 -0.86 -9.44 -2.52
N ALA A 30 -2.12 -9.81 -2.69
CA ALA A 30 -2.50 -11.16 -3.07
C ALA A 30 -2.00 -11.54 -4.47
N GLY A 31 -2.11 -10.62 -5.45
CA GLY A 31 -1.54 -10.82 -6.78
C GLY A 31 -0.01 -10.99 -6.74
N ALA A 32 0.69 -10.18 -5.95
CA ALA A 32 2.12 -10.32 -5.71
C ALA A 32 2.48 -11.65 -5.05
N ALA A 33 1.72 -12.08 -4.04
CA ALA A 33 1.91 -13.37 -3.39
C ALA A 33 1.74 -14.53 -4.38
N VAL A 34 0.66 -14.54 -5.17
CA VAL A 34 0.42 -15.62 -6.14
C VAL A 34 1.55 -15.70 -7.17
N THR A 35 2.00 -14.55 -7.67
CA THR A 35 3.02 -14.50 -8.72
C THR A 35 4.43 -14.84 -8.21
N LEU A 36 4.82 -14.34 -7.04
CA LEU A 36 6.19 -14.46 -6.53
C LEU A 36 6.39 -15.59 -5.51
N VAL A 37 5.37 -15.87 -4.68
CA VAL A 37 5.49 -16.78 -3.52
C VAL A 37 5.07 -18.20 -3.89
N THR A 38 4.10 -18.39 -4.78
CA THR A 38 3.63 -19.73 -5.17
C THR A 38 4.74 -20.54 -5.82
N SER A 39 5.50 -19.91 -6.70
CA SER A 39 6.59 -20.54 -7.47
C SER A 39 7.82 -20.85 -6.61
N SER A 40 8.05 -20.10 -5.53
CA SER A 40 9.25 -20.21 -4.68
C SER A 40 9.03 -20.99 -3.38
N LEU A 41 7.87 -20.83 -2.73
CA LEU A 41 7.57 -21.35 -1.39
C LEU A 41 6.31 -22.24 -1.33
N GLY A 42 5.60 -22.39 -2.45
CA GLY A 42 4.42 -23.23 -2.55
C GLY A 42 3.11 -22.59 -2.11
N ALA A 43 2.01 -23.32 -2.34
CA ALA A 43 0.65 -22.82 -2.18
C ALA A 43 0.28 -22.49 -0.73
N ALA A 44 0.78 -23.26 0.26
CA ALA A 44 0.45 -23.06 1.67
C ALA A 44 0.97 -21.70 2.19
N VAL A 45 2.22 -21.36 1.88
CA VAL A 45 2.84 -20.08 2.27
C VAL A 45 2.16 -18.92 1.54
N THR A 46 1.80 -19.12 0.27
CA THR A 46 1.04 -18.13 -0.51
C THR A 46 -0.31 -17.81 0.13
N MET A 47 -1.07 -18.84 0.53
CA MET A 47 -2.35 -18.65 1.20
C MET A 47 -2.19 -17.95 2.55
N ALA A 48 -1.18 -18.32 3.34
CA ALA A 48 -0.87 -17.64 4.60
C ALA A 48 -0.55 -16.14 4.38
N ALA A 49 0.23 -15.82 3.35
CA ALA A 49 0.55 -14.44 2.99
C ALA A 49 -0.69 -13.63 2.55
N ILE A 50 -1.58 -14.24 1.77
CA ILE A 50 -2.86 -13.62 1.37
C ILE A 50 -3.71 -13.33 2.61
N PHE A 51 -3.92 -14.31 3.48
CA PHE A 51 -4.72 -14.11 4.70
C PHE A 51 -4.10 -13.07 5.63
N ALA A 52 -2.78 -13.07 5.80
CA ALA A 52 -2.09 -12.06 6.58
C ALA A 52 -2.29 -10.66 5.98
N ALA A 53 -2.13 -10.50 4.65
CA ALA A 53 -2.32 -9.22 3.97
C ALA A 53 -3.76 -8.70 4.13
N PHE A 54 -4.76 -9.55 3.87
CA PHE A 54 -6.17 -9.20 4.07
C PHE A 54 -6.48 -8.84 5.52
N GLY A 55 -6.07 -9.69 6.46
CA GLY A 55 -6.29 -9.51 7.89
C GLY A 55 -5.69 -8.21 8.41
N LEU A 56 -4.40 -7.95 8.14
CA LEU A 56 -3.74 -6.73 8.59
C LEU A 56 -4.32 -5.47 7.96
N CYS A 57 -4.60 -5.49 6.66
CA CYS A 57 -5.14 -4.33 5.96
C CYS A 57 -6.56 -3.97 6.45
N TRP A 58 -7.44 -4.96 6.54
CA TRP A 58 -8.80 -4.73 7.03
C TRP A 58 -8.84 -4.42 8.52
N PHE A 59 -8.00 -5.07 9.34
CA PHE A 59 -7.89 -4.73 10.76
C PHE A 59 -7.41 -3.29 10.96
N ALA A 60 -6.42 -2.83 10.19
CA ALA A 60 -5.97 -1.44 10.25
C ALA A 60 -7.06 -0.46 9.82
N ALA A 61 -7.83 -0.79 8.77
CA ALA A 61 -8.97 0.01 8.35
C ALA A 61 -10.06 0.09 9.43
N LEU A 62 -10.39 -1.03 10.07
CA LEU A 62 -11.36 -1.11 11.16
C LEU A 62 -10.89 -0.35 12.40
N LEU A 63 -9.62 -0.51 12.78
CA LEU A 63 -9.03 0.20 13.92
C LEU A 63 -9.10 1.71 13.70
N VAL A 64 -8.78 2.20 12.50
CA VAL A 64 -8.89 3.63 12.17
C VAL A 64 -10.34 4.08 12.11
N ALA A 65 -11.24 3.27 11.57
CA ALA A 65 -12.68 3.58 11.54
C ALA A 65 -13.26 3.69 12.96
N ALA A 66 -12.81 2.83 13.89
CA ALA A 66 -13.29 2.78 15.27
C ALA A 66 -12.62 3.80 16.21
N THR A 67 -11.32 4.07 16.03
CA THR A 67 -10.56 4.92 16.97
C THR A 67 -10.36 6.35 16.49
N GLY A 68 -10.47 6.61 15.18
CA GLY A 68 -10.12 7.90 14.57
C GLY A 68 -8.63 8.26 14.61
N HIS A 69 -7.76 7.42 15.21
CA HIS A 69 -6.35 7.73 15.42
C HIS A 69 -5.49 7.25 14.25
N MET A 70 -5.32 8.10 13.23
CA MET A 70 -4.55 7.77 12.04
C MET A 70 -3.03 7.68 12.25
N ALA A 71 -2.48 8.33 13.26
CA ALA A 71 -1.02 8.44 13.43
C ALA A 71 -0.34 7.08 13.68
N LEU A 72 -0.93 6.25 14.55
CA LEU A 72 -0.38 4.94 14.88
C LEU A 72 -0.60 3.94 13.73
N ALA A 73 -1.82 3.89 13.19
CA ALA A 73 -2.16 3.02 12.08
C ALA A 73 -1.36 3.33 10.81
N GLY A 74 -1.12 4.62 10.52
CA GLY A 74 -0.28 5.04 9.41
C GLY A 74 1.18 4.59 9.56
N ARG A 75 1.75 4.68 10.78
CA ARG A 75 3.11 4.17 11.04
C ARG A 75 3.21 2.66 10.85
N MET A 76 2.25 1.90 11.37
CA MET A 76 2.21 0.45 11.18
C MET A 76 2.04 0.08 9.70
N ALA A 77 1.17 0.77 8.97
CA ALA A 77 0.96 0.52 7.54
C ALA A 77 2.25 0.74 6.72
N VAL A 78 3.03 1.79 7.03
CA VAL A 78 4.32 2.05 6.36
C VAL A 78 5.35 0.98 6.70
N MET A 79 5.45 0.57 7.97
CA MET A 79 6.36 -0.51 8.40
C MET A 79 6.04 -1.83 7.69
N LEU A 80 4.77 -2.22 7.69
CA LEU A 80 4.30 -3.47 7.09
C LEU A 80 4.40 -3.43 5.56
N GLY A 81 4.10 -2.29 4.94
CA GLY A 81 4.30 -2.08 3.51
C GLY A 81 5.77 -2.15 3.11
N GLY A 82 6.68 -1.62 3.94
CA GLY A 82 8.13 -1.76 3.76
C GLY A 82 8.59 -3.22 3.84
N LEU A 83 8.10 -3.97 4.82
CA LEU A 83 8.42 -5.40 4.96
C LEU A 83 7.91 -6.22 3.77
N ALA A 84 6.68 -5.96 3.34
CA ALA A 84 6.09 -6.60 2.17
C ALA A 84 6.87 -6.25 0.88
N LEU A 85 7.31 -5.01 0.73
CA LEU A 85 8.15 -4.58 -0.39
C LEU A 85 9.51 -5.31 -0.38
N ALA A 86 10.18 -5.38 0.78
CA ALA A 86 11.46 -6.09 0.90
C ALA A 86 11.32 -7.57 0.50
N GLY A 87 10.26 -8.23 0.97
CA GLY A 87 9.94 -9.60 0.60
C GLY A 87 9.66 -9.77 -0.90
N ALA A 88 8.85 -8.88 -1.48
CA ALA A 88 8.51 -8.92 -2.90
C ALA A 88 9.75 -8.72 -3.79
N VAL A 89 10.64 -7.76 -3.46
CA VAL A 89 11.87 -7.52 -4.21
C VAL A 89 12.83 -8.71 -4.09
N ALA A 90 12.98 -9.30 -2.89
CA ALA A 90 13.81 -10.50 -2.70
C ALA A 90 13.27 -11.69 -3.51
N ALA A 91 11.96 -11.93 -3.45
CA ALA A 91 11.30 -13.02 -4.18
C ALA A 91 11.32 -12.81 -5.71
N ALA A 92 11.47 -11.58 -6.19
CA ALA A 92 11.51 -11.28 -7.62
C ALA A 92 12.91 -11.30 -8.24
N GLY A 93 13.94 -11.66 -7.46
CA GLY A 93 15.35 -11.70 -7.90
C GLY A 93 16.15 -10.43 -7.61
N GLY A 94 15.70 -9.62 -6.65
CA GLY A 94 16.42 -8.44 -6.16
C GLY A 94 16.17 -7.18 -7.00
N LEU A 95 17.04 -6.19 -6.84
CA LEU A 95 16.87 -4.84 -7.42
C LEU A 95 16.96 -4.80 -8.95
N ALA A 96 17.52 -5.82 -9.59
CA ALA A 96 17.53 -5.96 -11.05
C ALA A 96 16.13 -6.28 -11.62
N SER A 97 15.19 -6.67 -10.75
CA SER A 97 13.83 -7.02 -11.14
C SER A 97 12.94 -5.77 -11.34
N PRO A 98 12.01 -5.77 -12.29
CA PRO A 98 10.99 -4.72 -12.44
C PRO A 98 10.17 -4.46 -11.16
N ALA A 99 10.06 -5.47 -10.28
CA ALA A 99 9.38 -5.33 -8.98
C ALA A 99 9.99 -4.24 -8.10
N ALA A 100 11.27 -3.88 -8.28
CA ALA A 100 11.92 -2.78 -7.55
C ALA A 100 11.22 -1.42 -7.76
N LEU A 101 10.50 -1.24 -8.87
CA LEU A 101 9.71 -0.03 -9.13
C LEU A 101 8.60 0.17 -8.09
N LEU A 102 8.14 -0.89 -7.41
CA LEU A 102 7.19 -0.78 -6.30
C LEU A 102 7.75 -0.01 -5.10
N ALA A 103 9.07 0.24 -5.04
CA ALA A 103 9.66 1.14 -4.03
C ALA A 103 9.09 2.56 -4.11
N ILE A 104 8.63 2.98 -5.30
CA ILE A 104 7.96 4.27 -5.51
C ILE A 104 6.54 4.28 -4.90
N ALA A 105 5.94 3.11 -4.67
CA ALA A 105 4.59 3.02 -4.12
C ALA A 105 4.50 3.61 -2.70
N LEU A 106 5.44 3.30 -1.80
CA LEU A 106 5.45 3.81 -0.43
C LEU A 106 5.43 5.35 -0.33
N PRO A 107 6.33 6.10 -0.99
CA PRO A 107 6.29 7.57 -0.95
C PRO A 107 5.04 8.14 -1.61
N VAL A 108 4.53 7.53 -2.69
CA VAL A 108 3.31 7.98 -3.36
C VAL A 108 2.07 7.75 -2.50
N GLU A 109 1.92 6.58 -1.89
CA GLU A 109 0.80 6.23 -1.01
C GLU A 109 0.80 7.10 0.26
N THR A 110 1.97 7.32 0.86
CA THR A 110 2.10 8.19 2.03
C THR A 110 1.79 9.64 1.70
N LEU A 111 2.21 10.14 0.53
CA LEU A 111 1.84 11.48 0.06
C LEU A 111 0.33 11.58 -0.20
N TRP A 112 -0.26 10.58 -0.86
CA TRP A 112 -1.67 10.54 -1.23
C TRP A 112 -2.60 10.59 0.00
N VAL A 113 -2.30 9.74 0.98
CA VAL A 113 -3.10 9.61 2.21
C VAL A 113 -2.92 10.84 3.10
N SER A 114 -1.68 11.31 3.26
CA SER A 114 -1.37 12.34 4.26
C SER A 114 -1.45 13.78 3.72
N GLY A 115 -1.35 13.97 2.40
CA GLY A 115 -1.20 15.28 1.76
C GLY A 115 0.12 16.01 2.08
N SER A 116 1.09 15.36 2.75
CA SER A 116 2.28 16.02 3.30
C SER A 116 3.58 15.55 2.66
N ARG A 117 4.44 16.49 2.27
CA ARG A 117 5.80 16.20 1.77
C ARG A 117 6.67 15.49 2.81
N ARG A 118 6.50 15.80 4.11
CA ARG A 118 7.25 15.13 5.19
C ARG A 118 6.90 13.65 5.31
N ALA A 119 5.62 13.31 5.12
CA ALA A 119 5.18 11.93 5.12
C ALA A 119 5.68 11.18 3.88
N ALA A 120 5.73 11.84 2.72
CA ALA A 120 6.35 11.27 1.52
C ALA A 120 7.83 10.95 1.73
N LEU A 121 8.59 11.82 2.40
CA LEU A 121 9.98 11.56 2.78
C LEU A 121 10.09 10.36 3.73
N ALA A 122 9.20 10.26 4.72
CA ALA A 122 9.17 9.09 5.60
C ALA A 122 8.87 7.80 4.84
N GLY A 123 7.97 7.83 3.85
CA GLY A 123 7.69 6.71 2.95
C GLY A 123 8.91 6.35 2.07
N ALA A 124 9.62 7.36 1.56
CA ALA A 124 10.86 7.15 0.80
C ALA A 124 11.97 6.53 1.66
N LEU A 125 12.14 7.01 2.90
CA LEU A 125 13.08 6.42 3.85
C LEU A 125 12.70 4.97 4.19
N ALA A 126 11.41 4.67 4.34
CA ALA A 126 10.94 3.30 4.55
C ALA A 126 11.22 2.40 3.34
N ALA A 127 11.06 2.92 2.11
CA ALA A 127 11.40 2.19 0.89
C ALA A 127 12.91 1.93 0.78
N LEU A 128 13.75 2.92 1.12
CA LEU A 128 15.20 2.76 1.17
C LEU A 128 15.62 1.75 2.24
N ALA A 129 15.00 1.80 3.42
CA ALA A 129 15.23 0.81 4.48
C ALA A 129 14.83 -0.61 4.03
N ALA A 130 13.71 -0.75 3.31
CA ALA A 130 13.27 -2.02 2.75
C ALA A 130 14.28 -2.57 1.72
N ILE A 131 14.79 -1.71 0.84
CA ILE A 131 15.85 -2.05 -0.11
C ILE A 131 17.14 -2.47 0.62
N ALA A 132 17.54 -1.75 1.65
CA ALA A 132 18.72 -2.08 2.45
C ALA A 132 18.56 -3.39 3.25
N LEU A 133 17.33 -3.75 3.62
CA LEU A 133 17.01 -5.00 4.33
C LEU A 133 16.94 -6.21 3.40
N GLN A 134 16.73 -6.00 2.09
CA GLN A 134 16.64 -7.06 1.07
C GLN A 134 17.74 -8.14 1.13
N PRO A 135 19.04 -7.84 1.30
CA PRO A 135 20.07 -8.87 1.39
C PRO A 135 19.91 -9.79 2.62
N PHE A 136 19.38 -9.28 3.73
CA PHE A 136 19.11 -10.09 4.93
C PHE A 136 17.91 -11.02 4.71
N VAL A 137 16.89 -10.58 3.97
CA VAL A 137 15.74 -11.42 3.61
C VAL A 137 16.17 -12.62 2.77
N GLY A 138 17.12 -12.43 1.86
CA GLY A 138 17.69 -13.51 1.04
C GLY A 138 18.49 -14.57 1.81
N GLN A 139 18.82 -14.32 3.09
CA GLN A 139 19.42 -15.34 3.96
C GLN A 139 18.38 -16.34 4.51
N PHE A 140 17.11 -15.92 4.59
CA PHE A 140 16.02 -16.74 5.14
C PHE A 140 15.10 -17.31 4.04
N LEU A 141 15.08 -16.68 2.87
CA LEU A 141 14.23 -17.04 1.74
C LEU A 141 15.06 -17.25 0.48
N PRO A 142 14.80 -18.30 -0.31
CA PRO A 142 15.44 -18.45 -1.61
C PRO A 142 15.12 -17.24 -2.49
N LEU A 143 16.15 -16.62 -3.06
CA LEU A 143 15.99 -15.55 -4.03
C LEU A 143 15.32 -16.13 -5.28
N GLY A 144 14.25 -15.49 -5.74
CA GLY A 144 13.61 -15.92 -6.99
C GLY A 144 14.41 -15.48 -8.22
N GLU A 145 14.04 -16.04 -9.37
CA GLU A 145 14.66 -15.67 -10.65
C GLU A 145 13.93 -14.49 -11.29
N ILE A 146 14.68 -13.65 -12.02
CA ILE A 146 14.09 -12.51 -12.73
C ILE A 146 13.24 -13.01 -13.89
N ALA A 147 11.96 -12.66 -13.90
CA ALA A 147 11.04 -13.02 -14.96
C ALA A 147 10.35 -11.80 -15.59
N ALA A 148 10.07 -11.89 -16.89
CA ALA A 148 9.44 -10.80 -17.64
C ALA A 148 8.04 -10.44 -17.11
N TRP A 149 7.30 -11.41 -16.57
CA TRP A 149 5.96 -11.18 -16.01
C TRP A 149 5.97 -10.40 -14.69
N HIS A 150 7.13 -10.17 -14.06
CA HIS A 150 7.25 -9.26 -12.90
C HIS A 150 6.80 -7.83 -13.22
N TRP A 151 6.80 -7.43 -14.49
CA TRP A 151 6.25 -6.14 -14.95
C TRP A 151 4.76 -5.97 -14.66
N LEU A 152 4.00 -7.06 -14.51
CA LEU A 152 2.58 -6.98 -14.18
C LEU A 152 2.35 -6.33 -12.81
N LEU A 153 3.28 -6.46 -11.88
CA LEU A 153 3.16 -5.92 -10.52
C LEU A 153 3.19 -4.37 -10.48
N PRO A 154 4.25 -3.69 -10.96
CA PRO A 154 4.27 -2.23 -11.00
C PRO A 154 3.19 -1.67 -11.94
N LEU A 155 2.84 -2.37 -13.02
CA LEU A 155 1.74 -1.95 -13.89
C LEU A 155 0.39 -2.03 -13.18
N ALA A 156 0.09 -3.14 -12.49
CA ALA A 156 -1.14 -3.28 -11.72
C ALA A 156 -1.25 -2.19 -10.63
N TRP A 157 -0.14 -1.89 -9.95
CA TRP A 157 -0.10 -0.78 -9.01
C TRP A 157 -0.34 0.57 -9.72
N ALA A 158 0.33 0.85 -10.84
CA ALA A 158 0.17 2.11 -11.58
C ALA A 158 -1.28 2.32 -12.07
N LEU A 159 -1.97 1.25 -12.48
CA LEU A 159 -3.38 1.30 -12.87
C LEU A 159 -4.29 1.74 -11.72
N THR A 160 -3.93 1.47 -10.45
CA THR A 160 -4.70 1.97 -9.29
C THR A 160 -4.60 3.49 -9.12
N LEU A 161 -3.63 4.15 -9.75
CA LEU A 161 -3.49 5.61 -9.72
C LEU A 161 -4.49 6.30 -10.66
N LEU A 162 -5.00 5.62 -11.69
CA LEU A 162 -5.97 6.19 -12.65
C LEU A 162 -7.28 6.66 -11.98
N PRO A 163 -8.02 5.81 -11.23
CA PRO A 163 -9.24 6.26 -10.54
C PRO A 163 -8.94 7.31 -9.46
N ARG A 164 -7.74 7.29 -8.88
CA ARG A 164 -7.30 8.26 -7.88
C ARG A 164 -7.04 9.63 -8.51
N ALA A 165 -6.36 9.69 -9.66
CA ALA A 165 -6.14 10.93 -10.41
C ALA A 165 -7.47 11.55 -10.87
N ALA A 166 -8.45 10.74 -11.30
CA ALA A 166 -9.79 11.20 -11.64
C ALA A 166 -10.52 11.85 -10.44
N ALA A 167 -10.29 11.34 -9.22
CA ALA A 167 -10.84 11.94 -8.00
C ALA A 167 -10.23 13.31 -7.65
N PHE A 168 -9.02 13.63 -8.14
CA PHE A 168 -8.47 14.99 -8.04
C PHE A 168 -9.01 15.93 -9.12
N ALA A 169 -9.30 15.40 -10.31
CA ALA A 169 -9.79 16.19 -11.43
C ALA A 169 -11.25 16.63 -11.29
N ASN A 170 -12.03 15.99 -10.40
CA ASN A 170 -13.46 16.25 -10.25
C ASN A 170 -13.84 16.83 -8.87
N PRO A 171 -13.45 18.08 -8.55
CA PRO A 171 -13.96 18.81 -7.38
C PRO A 171 -15.38 19.36 -7.58
N ALA A 172 -16.00 19.20 -8.75
CA ALA A 172 -17.22 19.91 -9.15
C ALA A 172 -18.53 19.34 -8.57
N GLY A 173 -18.51 18.22 -7.85
CA GLY A 173 -19.72 17.59 -7.30
C GLY A 173 -20.23 18.15 -5.97
N SER A 174 -19.52 19.11 -5.35
CA SER A 174 -19.83 19.59 -3.99
C SER A 174 -20.53 20.95 -3.92
N GLN A 175 -21.03 21.49 -5.02
CA GLN A 175 -21.58 22.87 -5.08
C GLN A 175 -22.99 22.97 -5.71
N LEU A 176 -23.71 21.88 -5.98
CA LEU A 176 -25.01 21.95 -6.69
C LEU A 176 -26.22 21.36 -5.95
N THR A 177 -26.22 21.36 -4.62
CA THR A 177 -27.45 21.07 -3.84
C THR A 177 -27.53 21.89 -2.56
N GLU A 178 -27.41 23.21 -2.67
CA GLU A 178 -28.27 24.11 -1.88
C GLU A 178 -29.13 24.90 -2.86
N PRO A 179 -30.41 24.54 -3.07
CA PRO A 179 -31.41 25.53 -3.41
C PRO A 179 -31.79 26.25 -2.12
N GLY A 180 -31.39 27.52 -2.02
CA GLY A 180 -31.83 28.42 -0.96
C GLY A 180 -33.34 28.71 -1.02
N GLY A 181 -33.89 29.11 0.13
CA GLY A 181 -35.27 29.56 0.30
C GLY A 181 -35.82 29.17 1.66
#